data_AF-A0A2S8F0C8-F1
#
_entry.id   AF-A0A2S8F0C8-F1
#
_cell.length_a   1.000
_cell.length_b   1.000
_cell.length_c   1.000
_cell.angle_alpha   90.00
_cell.angle_beta   90.00
_cell.angle_gamma   90.00
#
_symmetry.space_group_name_H-M   'P 1'
#
loop_
_entity.id
_entity.type
_entity.pdbx_description
1 polymer ?
#
loop_
_entity_poly.entity_id
_entity_poly.type
_entity_poly.pdbx_seq_one_letter_code
_entity_poly.pdbx_strand_id
1 'polypeptide(L)'
;KGIYELDVAPEVGEHSIIGRGWWSIHDGASDGVVPVKSARLPGVDSEVMISATHTHLNKHPGAICEVLRILQVHADQLPWVQPHLVGQCEPK
;
A
#
# COMPACT_ATOMS: atom_id res chain seq x y z
N LYS A 1 -21.23 4.63 -4.18
CA LYS A 1 -20.09 5.58 -4.20
C LYS A 1 -18.85 4.77 -3.86
N GLY A 2 -17.88 4.69 -4.75
CA GLY A 2 -16.61 3.99 -4.47
C GLY A 2 -15.71 4.84 -3.57
N ILE A 3 -14.70 4.23 -2.94
CA ILE A 3 -13.77 4.98 -2.07
C ILE A 3 -12.96 6.04 -2.84
N TYR A 4 -12.74 5.84 -4.15
CA TYR A 4 -12.07 6.79 -5.06
C TYR A 4 -12.89 8.06 -5.37
N GLU A 5 -14.14 8.15 -4.90
CA GLU A 5 -15.00 9.32 -5.08
C GLU A 5 -15.15 10.13 -3.79
N LEU A 6 -14.42 9.77 -2.74
CA LEU A 6 -14.36 10.52 -1.49
C LEU A 6 -13.44 11.73 -1.67
N ASP A 7 -13.85 12.88 -1.14
CA ASP A 7 -13.04 14.09 -1.18
C ASP A 7 -11.91 13.97 -0.14
N VAL A 8 -10.69 13.75 -0.63
CA VAL A 8 -9.47 13.76 0.16
C VAL A 8 -8.84 15.16 0.05
N ALA A 9 -8.39 15.71 1.18
CA ALA A 9 -7.74 17.01 1.17
C ALA A 9 -6.41 16.95 0.39
N PRO A 10 -6.06 17.96 -0.43
CA PRO A 10 -4.87 17.91 -1.28
C PRO A 10 -3.55 17.70 -0.53
N GLU A 11 -3.49 18.06 0.75
CA GLU A 11 -2.35 17.86 1.63
C GLU A 11 -2.18 16.42 2.15
N VAL A 12 -3.13 15.53 1.89
CA VAL A 12 -3.10 14.12 2.34
C VAL A 12 -2.62 13.24 1.18
N GLY A 13 -1.38 12.75 1.28
CA GLY A 13 -0.84 11.78 0.33
C GLY A 13 -1.51 10.41 0.45
N GLU A 14 -1.91 9.83 -0.68
CA GLU A 14 -2.57 8.52 -0.75
C GLU A 14 -1.59 7.45 -1.26
N HIS A 15 -1.56 6.28 -0.62
CA HIS A 15 -0.71 5.16 -1.00
C HIS A 15 -1.50 3.85 -1.03
N SER A 16 -1.20 2.98 -1.99
CA SER A 16 -1.88 1.69 -2.17
C SER A 16 -0.93 0.50 -2.06
N ILE A 17 -1.28 -0.47 -1.21
CA ILE A 17 -0.60 -1.75 -1.07
C ILE A 17 -1.60 -2.84 -1.44
N ILE A 18 -1.40 -3.48 -2.60
CA ILE A 18 -2.40 -4.37 -3.20
C ILE A 18 -1.88 -5.81 -3.22
N GLY A 19 -2.70 -6.75 -2.73
CA GLY A 19 -2.43 -8.18 -2.80
C GLY A 19 -2.78 -8.78 -4.17
N ARG A 20 -1.93 -9.68 -4.67
CA ARG A 20 -2.14 -10.45 -5.90
C ARG A 20 -1.82 -11.94 -5.77
N GLY A 21 -1.88 -12.47 -4.55
CA GLY A 21 -1.50 -13.85 -4.24
C GLY A 21 -2.48 -14.93 -4.73
N TRP A 22 -3.54 -14.55 -5.45
CA TRP A 22 -4.56 -15.45 -5.96
C TRP A 22 -4.94 -15.12 -7.42
N TRP A 23 -5.38 -16.13 -8.16
CA TRP A 23 -5.93 -15.97 -9.50
C TRP A 23 -7.40 -16.41 -9.55
N SER A 24 -8.29 -15.48 -9.89
CA SER A 24 -9.71 -15.73 -10.12
C SER A 24 -9.98 -15.94 -11.62
N ILE A 25 -10.85 -16.90 -11.94
CA ILE A 25 -11.27 -17.19 -13.33
C ILE A 25 -11.97 -15.98 -13.97
N HIS A 26 -12.75 -15.24 -13.20
CA HIS A 26 -13.54 -14.12 -13.72
C HIS A 26 -12.79 -12.78 -13.67
N ASP A 27 -11.94 -12.60 -12.66
CA ASP A 27 -11.36 -11.28 -12.34
C ASP A 27 -9.84 -11.21 -12.50
N GLY A 28 -9.19 -12.31 -12.85
CA GLY A 28 -7.74 -12.39 -12.98
C GLY A 28 -7.03 -12.27 -11.63
N ALA A 29 -5.99 -11.42 -11.57
CA ALA A 29 -5.22 -11.22 -10.35
C ALA A 29 -6.07 -10.66 -9.20
N SER A 30 -5.93 -11.27 -8.02
CA SER A 30 -6.68 -10.96 -6.82
C SER A 30 -5.88 -11.35 -5.57
N ASP A 31 -6.28 -10.87 -4.41
CA ASP A 31 -5.82 -11.41 -3.12
C ASP A 31 -6.70 -12.57 -2.60
N GLY A 32 -7.70 -13.01 -3.38
CA GLY A 32 -8.65 -14.05 -3.03
C GLY A 32 -9.96 -13.54 -2.44
N VAL A 33 -10.05 -12.23 -2.17
CA VAL A 33 -11.27 -11.54 -1.70
C VAL A 33 -11.60 -10.36 -2.62
N VAL A 34 -10.59 -9.55 -2.92
CA VAL A 34 -10.70 -8.34 -3.73
C VAL A 34 -9.88 -8.51 -5.01
N PRO A 35 -10.46 -8.32 -6.20
CA PRO A 35 -9.70 -8.24 -7.44
C PRO A 35 -8.78 -7.03 -7.50
N VAL A 36 -7.60 -7.16 -8.11
CA VAL A 36 -6.66 -6.05 -8.29
C VAL A 36 -7.32 -4.86 -8.99
N LYS A 37 -8.15 -5.11 -10.02
CA LYS A 37 -8.90 -4.07 -10.74
C LYS A 37 -9.80 -3.22 -9.83
N SER A 38 -10.32 -3.81 -8.75
CA SER A 38 -11.18 -3.12 -7.78
C SER A 38 -10.38 -2.40 -6.70
N ALA A 39 -9.20 -2.92 -6.36
CA ALA A 39 -8.34 -2.36 -5.32
C ALA A 39 -7.54 -1.14 -5.79
N ARG A 40 -7.37 -0.96 -7.10
CA ARG A 40 -6.66 0.18 -7.67
C ARG A 40 -7.41 1.49 -7.48
N LEU A 41 -6.69 2.51 -7.02
CA LEU A 41 -7.17 3.88 -6.89
C LEU A 41 -6.33 4.80 -7.80
N PRO A 42 -6.97 5.67 -8.60
CA PRO A 42 -6.24 6.64 -9.40
C PRO A 42 -5.62 7.72 -8.50
N GLY A 43 -4.47 8.26 -8.88
CA GLY A 43 -3.89 9.44 -8.23
C GLY A 43 -3.07 9.18 -6.96
N VAL A 44 -2.83 7.92 -6.59
CA VAL A 44 -1.99 7.58 -5.43
C VAL A 44 -0.51 7.90 -5.69
N ASP A 45 0.20 8.35 -4.65
CA ASP A 45 1.63 8.67 -4.64
C ASP A 45 2.50 7.42 -4.79
N SER A 46 2.04 6.27 -4.29
CA SER A 46 2.65 4.96 -4.57
C SER A 46 1.63 3.83 -4.69
N GLU A 47 1.89 2.89 -5.59
CA GLU A 47 1.16 1.62 -5.71
C GLU A 47 2.18 0.46 -5.66
N VAL A 48 2.07 -0.42 -4.67
CA VAL A 48 2.92 -1.61 -4.55
C VAL A 48 2.07 -2.87 -4.62
N MET A 49 2.51 -3.81 -5.45
CA MET A 49 1.83 -5.08 -5.69
C MET A 49 2.57 -6.23 -4.99
N ILE A 50 1.88 -6.95 -4.10
CA ILE A 50 2.47 -7.98 -3.24
C ILE A 50 1.85 -9.34 -3.54
N SER A 51 2.67 -10.35 -3.74
CA SER A 51 2.23 -11.74 -3.95
C SER A 51 1.75 -12.39 -2.65
N ALA A 52 0.68 -11.86 -2.06
CA ALA A 52 0.05 -12.36 -0.84
C ALA A 52 -1.48 -12.41 -1.00
N THR A 53 -2.12 -13.34 -0.28
CA THR A 53 -3.58 -13.40 -0.17
C THR A 53 -4.08 -12.36 0.84
N HIS A 54 -5.37 -12.08 0.83
CA HIS A 54 -6.02 -11.03 1.63
C HIS A 54 -5.65 -11.14 3.12
N THR A 55 -5.73 -12.36 3.66
CA THR A 55 -5.45 -12.67 5.07
C THR A 55 -3.97 -12.66 5.46
N HIS A 56 -3.06 -12.68 4.48
CA HIS A 56 -1.61 -12.70 4.71
C HIS A 56 -0.92 -11.39 4.32
N LEU A 57 -1.58 -10.52 3.54
CA LEU A 57 -1.00 -9.28 3.03
C LEU A 57 -0.45 -8.39 4.16
N ASN A 58 -1.20 -8.22 5.25
CA ASN A 58 -0.79 -7.38 6.38
C ASN A 58 0.41 -7.89 7.19
N LYS A 59 0.76 -9.18 7.04
CA LYS A 59 1.92 -9.81 7.69
C LYS A 59 3.07 -10.04 6.71
N HIS A 60 2.84 -9.79 5.42
CA HIS A 60 3.84 -10.01 4.41
C HIS A 60 4.99 -9.01 4.61
N PRO A 61 6.27 -9.45 4.62
CA PRO A 61 7.40 -8.56 4.83
C PRO A 61 7.39 -7.35 3.89
N GLY A 62 7.11 -7.56 2.60
CA GLY A 62 6.98 -6.47 1.63
C GLY A 62 5.91 -5.42 1.97
N ALA A 63 4.82 -5.80 2.65
CA ALA A 63 3.77 -4.85 3.04
C ALA A 63 4.23 -4.04 4.24
N ILE A 64 4.87 -4.70 5.21
CA ILE A 64 5.47 -4.06 6.38
C ILE A 64 6.57 -3.08 5.93
N CYS A 65 7.42 -3.49 4.98
CA CYS A 65 8.45 -2.64 4.40
C CYS A 65 7.86 -1.41 3.71
N GLU A 66 6.79 -1.58 2.94
CA GLU A 66 6.14 -0.45 2.27
C GLU A 66 5.48 0.51 3.26
N VAL A 67 4.84 -0.01 4.32
CA VAL A 67 4.32 0.84 5.41
C VAL A 67 5.44 1.63 6.07
N LEU A 68 6.57 0.98 6.41
CA LEU A 68 7.71 1.68 7.02
C LEU A 68 8.32 2.71 6.08
N ARG A 69 8.41 2.42 4.77
CA ARG A 69 8.86 3.38 3.76
C ARG A 69 7.91 4.57 3.66
N ILE A 70 6.60 4.36 3.65
CA ILE A 70 5.60 5.44 3.64
C ILE A 70 5.76 6.31 4.89
N LEU A 71 5.87 5.70 6.07
CA LEU A 71 6.10 6.43 7.32
C LEU A 71 7.39 7.25 7.27
N GLN A 72 8.47 6.73 6.69
CA GLN A 72 9.71 7.50 6.49
C GLN A 72 9.49 8.71 5.58
N VAL A 73 8.81 8.54 4.44
CA VAL A 73 8.56 9.65 3.50
C VAL A 73 7.83 10.81 4.20
N HIS A 74 6.82 10.49 5.02
CA HIS A 74 6.09 11.51 5.78
C HIS A 74 6.90 12.07 6.94
N ALA A 75 7.70 11.24 7.62
CA ALA A 75 8.61 11.68 8.68
C ALA A 75 9.65 12.69 8.18
N ASP A 76 10.22 12.48 6.98
CA ASP A 76 11.23 13.37 6.39
C ASP A 76 10.71 14.77 6.04
N GLN A 77 9.38 14.91 5.92
CA GLN A 77 8.73 16.20 5.69
C GLN A 77 8.49 16.98 7.00
N LEU A 78 8.64 16.34 8.16
CA LEU A 78 8.40 16.95 9.46
C LEU A 78 9.70 17.55 10.00
N PRO A 79 9.74 18.87 10.30
CA PRO A 79 10.95 19.53 10.75
C PRO A 79 11.41 19.10 12.16
N TRP A 80 10.63 18.28 12.85
CA TRP A 80 10.85 17.85 14.23
C TRP A 80 11.10 16.35 14.38
N VAL A 81 11.08 15.57 13.29
CA VAL A 81 11.44 14.14 13.34
C VAL A 81 12.93 13.97 13.04
N GLN A 82 13.61 13.21 13.89
CA GLN A 82 15.03 12.92 13.69
C GLN A 82 15.21 11.72 12.74
N PRO A 83 16.13 11.76 11.75
CA PRO A 83 16.27 10.73 10.70
C PRO A 83 16.54 9.30 11.19
N HIS A 84 16.93 9.11 12.45
CA HIS A 84 17.39 7.83 12.99
C HIS A 84 16.27 6.97 13.64
N LEU A 85 15.02 7.45 13.66
CA LEU A 85 13.91 6.80 14.38
C LEU A 85 13.11 5.78 13.56
N VAL A 86 13.34 5.67 12.26
CA VAL A 86 12.57 4.78 11.40
C VAL A 86 13.46 3.62 10.94
N GLY A 87 12.99 2.40 11.20
CA GLY A 87 13.73 1.17 10.90
C GLY A 87 13.95 0.98 9.40
N GLN A 88 15.15 0.57 9.02
CA GLN A 88 15.49 0.26 7.63
C GLN A 88 14.95 -1.13 7.26
N CYS A 89 14.20 -1.19 6.16
CA CYS A 89 13.72 -2.43 5.58
C CYS A 89 14.52 -2.75 4.32
N GLU A 90 15.29 -3.84 4.35
CA GLU A 90 15.96 -4.34 3.14
C GLU A 90 15.01 -5.27 2.36
N PRO A 91 14.80 -5.05 1.06
CA PRO A 91 14.09 -6.01 0.23
C PRO A 91 14.94 -7.28 0.08
N LYS A 92 14.35 -8.45 0.40
CA LYS A 92 14.91 -9.75 0.03
C LYS A 92 14.51 -10.12 -1.39
#